data_AF-A0A3B0UM32-F1
#
_entry.id   AF-A0A3B0UM32-F1
#
_cell.length_a   1.000
_cell.length_b   1.000
_cell.length_c   1.000
_cell.angle_alpha   90.00
_cell.angle_beta   90.00
_cell.angle_gamma   90.00
#
_symmetry.space_group_name_H-M   'P 1'
#
loop_
_entity.id
_entity.type
_entity.pdbx_description
1 polymer ?
#
loop_
_entity_poly.entity_id
_entity_poly.type
_entity_poly.pdbx_seq_one_letter_code
_entity_poly.pdbx_strand_id
1 'polypeptide(L)'
;GEIRDMLTAKDRPQALLVKGAQAAVETLKIAEKLGMKVPDDFILIEIGTSHFLNMTGNLSLLRLPAYEMGYEAAEILIRQIRNIDNEQKTAVKPVSFILKGSAIRIK
;
A
#
# COMPACT_ATOMS: atom_id res chain seq x y z
N GLY A 1 1.69 -21.05 -4.14
CA GLY A 1 0.78 -19.95 -3.76
C GLY A 1 1.48 -18.68 -4.17
N GLU A 2 0.81 -17.79 -4.89
CA GLU A 2 1.46 -16.80 -5.78
C GLU A 2 2.67 -16.09 -5.16
N ILE A 3 2.55 -15.54 -3.94
CA ILE A 3 3.65 -14.86 -3.23
C ILE A 3 4.84 -15.80 -2.98
N ARG A 4 4.60 -17.02 -2.50
CA ARG A 4 5.66 -18.01 -2.26
C ARG A 4 6.37 -18.35 -3.57
N ASP A 5 5.60 -18.56 -4.63
CA ASP A 5 6.13 -18.96 -5.93
C ASP A 5 7.03 -17.84 -6.49
N MET A 6 6.61 -16.57 -6.37
CA MET A 6 7.43 -15.40 -6.71
C MET A 6 8.73 -15.31 -5.87
N LEU A 7 8.65 -15.53 -4.56
CA LEU A 7 9.82 -15.41 -3.66
C LEU A 7 10.85 -16.53 -3.87
N THR A 8 10.41 -17.70 -4.34
CA THR A 8 11.28 -18.86 -4.62
C THR A 8 11.73 -18.98 -6.07
N ALA A 9 11.24 -18.11 -6.96
CA ALA A 9 11.61 -18.13 -8.37
C ALA A 9 13.11 -17.86 -8.57
N LYS A 10 13.69 -18.39 -9.66
CA LYS A 10 15.09 -18.14 -10.02
C LYS A 10 15.35 -16.65 -10.26
N ASP A 11 14.36 -15.97 -10.83
CA ASP A 11 14.28 -14.54 -11.10
C ASP A 11 13.37 -13.81 -10.09
N ARG A 12 13.48 -14.17 -8.80
CA ARG A 12 12.66 -13.56 -7.75
C ARG A 12 12.76 -12.02 -7.75
N PRO A 13 11.66 -11.31 -7.45
CA PRO A 13 11.66 -9.86 -7.42
C PRO A 13 12.54 -9.33 -6.27
N GLN A 14 13.15 -8.15 -6.50
CA GLN A 14 13.91 -7.44 -5.47
C GLN A 14 13.02 -6.62 -4.53
N ALA A 15 11.80 -6.31 -4.97
CA ALA A 15 10.80 -5.57 -4.22
C ALA A 15 9.40 -6.09 -4.55
N LEU A 16 8.53 -6.14 -3.55
CA LEU A 16 7.12 -6.44 -3.69
C LEU A 16 6.30 -5.24 -3.25
N LEU A 17 5.37 -4.84 -4.10
CA LEU A 17 4.36 -3.83 -3.83
C LEU A 17 3.01 -4.53 -3.74
N VAL A 18 2.41 -4.53 -2.55
CA VAL A 18 1.24 -5.36 -2.24
C VAL A 18 0.05 -4.51 -1.83
N LYS A 19 -1.15 -4.85 -2.31
CA LYS A 19 -2.37 -4.09 -2.01
C LYS A 19 -2.98 -4.54 -0.69
N GLY A 20 -2.95 -3.64 0.29
CA GLY A 20 -3.60 -3.78 1.59
C GLY A 20 -2.82 -4.58 2.63
N ALA A 21 -3.13 -4.30 3.90
CA ALA A 21 -2.43 -4.86 5.05
C ALA A 21 -2.47 -6.40 5.13
N GLN A 22 -3.57 -7.04 4.69
CA GLN A 22 -3.67 -8.50 4.71
C GLN A 22 -2.60 -9.16 3.83
N ALA A 23 -2.45 -8.69 2.59
CA ALA A 23 -1.45 -9.21 1.67
C ALA A 23 -0.01 -8.93 2.17
N ALA A 24 0.22 -7.77 2.79
CA ALA A 24 1.51 -7.46 3.40
C ALA A 24 1.85 -8.41 4.56
N VAL A 25 0.90 -8.65 5.47
CA VAL A 25 1.09 -9.59 6.59
C VAL A 25 1.28 -11.02 6.09
N GLU A 26 0.53 -11.44 5.08
CA GLU A 26 0.72 -12.75 4.46
C GLU A 26 2.12 -12.90 3.84
N THR A 27 2.58 -11.86 3.14
CA THR A 27 3.93 -11.83 2.55
C THR A 27 5.01 -11.94 3.62
N LEU A 28 4.89 -11.21 4.73
CA LEU A 28 5.81 -11.30 5.85
C LEU A 28 5.84 -12.71 6.46
N LYS A 29 4.67 -13.34 6.66
CA LYS A 29 4.57 -14.71 7.17
C LYS A 29 5.19 -15.74 6.23
N ILE A 30 5.04 -15.57 4.92
CA ILE A 30 5.65 -16.45 3.93
C ILE A 30 7.18 -16.27 3.92
N ALA A 31 7.65 -15.03 3.94
CA ALA A 31 9.08 -14.72 4.00
C ALA A 31 9.75 -15.34 5.23
N GLU A 32 9.12 -15.18 6.40
CA GLU A 32 9.56 -15.81 7.65
C GLU A 32 9.67 -17.34 7.51
N LYS A 33 8.65 -18.01 6.95
CA LYS A 33 8.66 -19.46 6.70
C LYS A 33 9.74 -19.90 5.69
N LEU A 34 10.16 -19.02 4.80
CA LEU A 34 11.23 -19.26 3.82
C LEU A 34 12.62 -18.88 4.37
N GLY A 35 12.71 -18.37 5.61
CA GLY A 35 13.96 -17.89 6.20
C GLY A 35 14.50 -16.60 5.56
N MET A 36 13.65 -15.86 4.83
CA MET A 36 14.02 -14.63 4.15
C MET A 36 13.81 -13.41 5.06
N LYS A 37 14.71 -12.43 4.94
CA LYS A 37 14.70 -11.19 5.69
C LYS A 37 14.20 -10.03 4.83
N VAL A 38 13.26 -9.26 5.36
CA VAL A 38 12.84 -7.98 4.81
C VAL A 38 13.50 -6.88 5.65
N PRO A 39 14.26 -5.93 5.07
CA PRO A 39 14.42 -5.63 3.64
C PRO A 39 15.62 -6.28 2.93
N ASP A 40 16.42 -7.07 3.65
CA ASP A 40 17.73 -7.54 3.16
C ASP A 40 17.61 -8.36 1.88
N ASP A 41 16.77 -9.41 1.90
CA ASP A 41 16.55 -10.27 0.74
C ASP A 41 15.63 -9.63 -0.28
N PHE A 42 14.57 -8.94 0.16
CA PHE A 42 13.66 -8.19 -0.69
C PHE A 42 12.97 -7.07 0.07
N ILE A 43 12.59 -6.01 -0.66
CA ILE A 43 11.83 -4.87 -0.14
C ILE A 43 10.34 -5.20 -0.13
N LEU A 44 9.61 -4.76 0.88
CA LEU A 44 8.15 -4.87 0.94
C LEU A 44 7.52 -3.50 1.20
N ILE A 45 6.58 -3.11 0.36
CA ILE A 45 5.79 -1.88 0.49
C ILE A 45 4.31 -2.23 0.36
N GLU A 46 3.49 -1.78 1.31
CA GLU A 46 2.03 -1.83 1.20
C GLU A 46 1.52 -0.66 0.34
N ILE A 47 0.52 -0.87 -0.50
CA ILE A 47 -0.38 0.19 -1.00
C ILE A 47 -1.72 0.04 -0.30
N GLY A 48 -2.19 1.08 0.37
CA GLY A 48 -3.49 1.00 1.02
C GLY A 48 -3.82 2.17 1.91
N THR A 49 -4.81 1.97 2.76
CA THR A 49 -5.34 2.98 3.69
C THR A 49 -5.01 2.66 5.15
N SER A 50 -4.18 1.63 5.39
CA SER A 50 -4.14 0.95 6.69
C SER A 50 -3.82 1.91 7.85
N HIS A 51 -4.67 1.86 8.88
CA HIS A 51 -4.43 2.45 10.20
C HIS A 51 -3.57 1.53 11.09
N PHE A 52 -3.29 0.31 10.62
CA PHE A 52 -2.56 -0.74 11.34
C PHE A 52 -1.03 -0.58 11.29
N LEU A 53 -0.53 0.59 10.90
CA LEU A 53 0.91 0.90 10.88
C LEU A 53 1.63 0.61 12.20
N ASN A 54 0.91 0.64 13.32
CA ASN A 54 1.45 0.36 14.64
C ASN A 54 1.64 -1.15 14.89
N MET A 55 0.83 -2.01 14.27
CA MET A 55 0.90 -3.47 14.46
C MET A 55 1.95 -4.14 13.56
N THR A 56 2.26 -3.56 12.41
CA THR A 56 3.27 -4.07 11.47
C THR A 56 4.65 -3.45 11.66
N GLY A 57 4.80 -2.54 12.64
CA GLY A 57 6.06 -1.96 13.12
C GLY A 57 6.86 -1.23 12.04
N ASN A 58 7.61 -2.00 11.25
CA ASN A 58 8.58 -1.55 10.27
C ASN A 58 8.08 -1.55 8.80
N LEU A 59 6.80 -1.86 8.55
CA LEU A 59 6.26 -1.89 7.19
C LEU A 59 6.08 -0.48 6.58
N SER A 60 6.67 -0.26 5.41
CA SER A 60 6.52 0.95 4.59
C SER A 60 5.19 0.94 3.84
N LEU A 61 4.58 2.11 3.67
CA LEU A 61 3.22 2.26 3.14
C LEU A 61 3.13 3.40 2.12
N LEU A 62 2.69 3.09 0.90
CA LEU A 62 2.10 4.06 -0.02
C LEU A 62 0.64 4.29 0.38
N ARG A 63 0.41 5.33 1.17
CA ARG A 63 -0.90 5.65 1.74
C ARG A 63 -1.79 6.30 0.68
N LEU A 64 -2.94 5.68 0.43
CA LEU A 64 -4.00 6.24 -0.38
C LEU A 64 -4.84 7.24 0.44
N PRO A 65 -5.17 8.42 -0.11
CA PRO A 65 -5.95 9.47 0.57
C PRO A 65 -7.45 9.18 0.53
N ALA A 66 -7.86 8.00 1.03
CA ALA A 66 -9.24 7.53 0.88
C ALA A 66 -10.27 8.40 1.59
N TYR A 67 -9.90 9.03 2.70
CA TYR A 67 -10.78 9.98 3.40
C TYR A 67 -11.04 11.21 2.55
N GLU A 68 -9.98 11.84 2.04
CA GLU A 68 -10.04 13.04 1.21
C GLU A 68 -10.75 12.77 -0.11
N MET A 69 -10.53 11.59 -0.71
CA MET A 69 -11.26 11.14 -1.89
C MET A 69 -12.76 11.03 -1.62
N GLY A 70 -13.15 10.39 -0.52
CA GLY A 70 -14.56 10.26 -0.15
C GLY A 70 -15.22 11.60 0.16
N TYR A 71 -14.51 12.47 0.88
CA TYR A 71 -14.98 13.81 1.21
C TYR A 71 -15.26 14.65 -0.05
N GLU A 72 -14.29 14.74 -0.96
CA GLU A 72 -14.45 15.52 -2.19
C GLU A 72 -15.48 14.90 -3.14
N ALA A 73 -15.57 13.56 -3.22
CA ALA A 73 -16.62 12.89 -3.98
C ALA A 73 -18.02 13.26 -3.46
N ALA A 74 -18.21 13.31 -2.13
CA ALA A 74 -19.47 13.72 -1.53
C ALA A 74 -19.77 15.20 -1.79
N GLU A 75 -18.79 16.09 -1.70
CA GLU A 75 -18.97 17.51 -2.04
C GLU A 75 -19.36 17.72 -3.51
N ILE A 76 -18.70 17.02 -4.45
CA ILE A 76 -19.03 17.07 -5.88
C ILE A 76 -20.47 16.60 -6.09
N LEU A 77 -20.85 15.47 -5.49
CA LEU A 77 -22.21 14.92 -5.59
C LEU A 77 -23.27 15.89 -5.05
N ILE A 78 -23.04 16.51 -3.89
CA ILE A 78 -23.99 17.47 -3.30
C ILE A 78 -24.17 18.69 -4.21
N ARG A 79 -23.09 19.18 -4.83
CA ARG A 79 -23.16 20.32 -5.78
C ARG A 79 -23.97 19.97 -7.03
N GLN A 80 -23.80 18.76 -7.55
CA GLN A 80 -24.59 18.24 -8.68
C GLN A 80 -26.07 18.12 -8.32
N ILE A 81 -26.41 17.53 -7.17
CA ILE A 81 -27.80 17.42 -6.71
C ILE A 81 -28.48 18.79 -6.58
N ARG A 82 -27.72 19.82 -6.18
CA ARG A 82 -28.22 21.19 -6.03
C ARG A 82 -28.22 22.00 -7.34
N ASN A 83 -27.85 21.40 -8.48
CA ASN A 83 -27.64 22.09 -9.75
C ASN A 83 -26.70 23.31 -9.64
N ILE A 84 -25.76 23.28 -8.70
CA ILE A 84 -24.74 24.33 -8.54
C ILE A 84 -23.65 24.15 -9.60
N ASP A 85 -23.36 22.89 -9.95
CA ASP A 85 -22.32 22.51 -10.90
C ASP A 85 -22.60 21.12 -11.44
N ASN A 86 -22.87 21.01 -12.74
CA ASN A 86 -23.29 19.79 -13.41
C ASN A 86 -22.24 19.22 -14.37
N GLU A 87 -21.02 19.79 -14.37
CA GLU A 87 -19.93 19.26 -15.19
C GLU A 87 -19.36 17.96 -14.59
N GLN A 88 -18.85 17.11 -15.48
CA GLN A 88 -18.10 15.94 -15.06
C GLN A 88 -16.77 16.41 -14.47
N LYS A 89 -16.53 16.08 -13.21
CA LYS A 89 -15.29 16.43 -12.51
C LYS A 89 -14.41 15.22 -12.28
N THR A 90 -13.12 15.38 -12.55
CA THR A 90 -12.08 14.46 -12.11
C THR A 90 -11.23 15.16 -11.08
N ALA A 91 -11.17 14.59 -9.88
CA ALA A 91 -10.30 15.08 -8.82
C ALA A 91 -9.20 14.06 -8.52
N VAL A 92 -7.96 14.54 -8.45
CA VAL A 92 -6.79 13.73 -8.16
C VAL A 92 -6.25 14.17 -6.81
N LYS A 93 -6.09 13.21 -5.89
CA LYS A 93 -5.50 13.44 -4.58
C LYS A 93 -4.07 12.88 -4.52
N PRO A 94 -3.14 13.57 -3.86
CA PRO A 94 -1.77 13.09 -3.72
C PRO A 94 -1.73 11.87 -2.80
N VAL A 95 -0.86 10.91 -3.13
CA VAL A 95 -0.53 9.79 -2.25
C VAL A 95 0.65 10.16 -1.36
N SER A 96 0.69 9.61 -0.15
CA SER A 96 1.80 9.85 0.79
C SER A 96 2.62 8.59 0.95
N PHE A 97 3.93 8.67 0.74
CA PHE A 97 4.82 7.54 1.02
C PHE A 97 5.39 7.62 2.43
N ILE A 98 4.99 6.69 3.28
CA ILE A 98 5.48 6.52 4.64
C ILE A 98 6.59 5.47 4.60
N LEU A 99 7.82 5.96 4.56
CA LEU A 99 9.02 5.11 4.51
C LEU A 99 9.35 4.58 5.92
N LYS A 100 9.59 3.27 6.02
CA LYS A 100 10.03 2.57 7.23
C LYS A 100 11.06 1.49 6.90
N GLY A 101 11.45 0.68 7.88
CA GLY A 101 12.51 -0.33 7.75
C GLY A 101 12.31 -1.35 6.62
N SER A 102 11.08 -1.72 6.26
CA SER A 102 10.84 -2.75 5.22
C SER A 102 11.23 -2.33 3.80
N ALA A 103 11.61 -1.06 3.59
CA ALA A 103 12.06 -0.53 2.31
C ALA A 103 13.42 0.18 2.38
N ILE A 104 14.14 0.08 3.51
CA ILE A 104 15.46 0.70 3.70
C ILE A 104 16.51 -0.37 4.00
N ARG A 105 17.45 -0.61 3.08
CA ARG A 105 18.63 -1.42 3.36
C ARG A 105 19.70 -0.56 4.03
N ILE A 106 20.09 -0.89 5.26
CA ILE A 106 21.23 -0.26 5.94
C ILE A 106 22.45 -1.10 5.58
N LYS A 107 23.45 -0.47 4.94
CA LYS A 107 24.75 -1.07 4.66
C LYS A 107 25.68 -0.95 5.86
#